data_AF-A5B3G2-F1
#
_entry.id   AF-A5B3G2-F1
#
_cell.length_a   1.000
_cell.length_b   1.000
_cell.length_c   1.000
_cell.angle_alpha   90.00
_cell.angle_beta   90.00
_cell.angle_gamma   90.00
#
_symmetry.space_group_name_H-M   'P 1'
#
loop_
_entity.id
_entity.type
_entity.pdbx_description
1 polymer ?
#
loop_
_entity_poly.entity_id
_entity_poly.type
_entity_poly.pdbx_seq_one_letter_code
_entity_poly.pdbx_strand_id
1 'polypeptide(L)'
;MGKKPLTWPQRKSIILDVAKGLAYLHYGVKPAIYHRDIKATNILLDADMRARVADFGLAKQSREGQSHLTTRVAGTHGYLAPEYALYGQLTEKSDVYSFGVVVLEIMCGRKALDLSSRSPRAFLITDWAWSMVKAGKAEEALDASLVKDGDSSNSNPKAIMERFLLVGILCAHVMVALRPTISDALKMLEGDVEVPAIPDRPVPLGHPSFLTDGNTFSISPALSGPKLHTGDMLRRGVLKCVKALSSV
;
A
#
# COMPACT_ATOMS: atom_id res chain seq x y z
N MET A 1 12.77 -18.19 -18.35
CA MET A 1 13.80 -17.31 -17.77
C MET A 1 13.21 -16.65 -16.53
N GLY A 2 13.77 -16.91 -15.35
CA GLY A 2 13.36 -16.21 -14.12
C GLY A 2 13.67 -14.72 -14.26
N LYS A 3 12.72 -13.85 -13.91
CA LYS A 3 12.96 -12.40 -13.90
C LYS A 3 13.96 -12.09 -12.77
N LYS A 4 15.01 -11.33 -13.07
CA LYS A 4 15.95 -10.84 -12.06
C LYS A 4 15.19 -9.93 -11.08
N PRO A 5 15.37 -10.08 -9.75
CA PRO A 5 14.75 -9.18 -8.78
C PRO A 5 15.27 -7.74 -8.95
N LEU A 6 14.43 -6.76 -8.57
CA LEU A 6 14.82 -5.35 -8.56
C LEU A 6 15.82 -5.08 -7.44
N THR A 7 16.91 -4.39 -7.78
CA THR A 7 17.93 -3.98 -6.80
C THR A 7 17.40 -2.88 -5.88
N TRP A 8 18.06 -2.68 -4.74
CA TRP A 8 17.67 -1.62 -3.81
C TRP A 8 17.58 -0.22 -4.45
N PRO A 9 18.59 0.28 -5.19
CA PRO A 9 18.49 1.58 -5.85
C PRO A 9 17.28 1.71 -6.79
N GLN A 10 16.93 0.62 -7.50
CA GLN A 10 15.75 0.59 -8.36
C GLN A 10 14.46 0.70 -7.55
N ARG A 11 14.31 -0.10 -6.49
CA ARG A 11 13.13 -0.05 -5.60
C ARG A 11 12.96 1.33 -4.96
N LYS A 12 14.06 1.92 -4.46
CA LYS A 12 14.09 3.28 -3.92
C LYS A 12 13.61 4.30 -4.97
N SER A 13 14.17 4.28 -6.18
CA SER A 13 13.78 5.21 -7.24
C SER A 13 12.30 5.08 -7.60
N ILE A 14 11.79 3.85 -7.72
CA ILE A 14 10.38 3.59 -8.07
C ILE A 14 9.45 4.20 -7.01
N ILE A 15 9.72 3.96 -5.73
CA ILE A 15 8.91 4.50 -4.63
C ILE A 15 8.89 6.03 -4.67
N LEU A 16 10.05 6.66 -4.84
CA LEU A 16 10.16 8.13 -4.90
C LEU A 16 9.43 8.71 -6.13
N ASP A 17 9.53 8.06 -7.28
CA ASP A 17 8.85 8.50 -8.50
C ASP A 17 7.32 8.44 -8.37
N VAL A 18 6.79 7.38 -7.74
CA VAL A 18 5.36 7.26 -7.46
C VAL A 18 4.90 8.33 -6.47
N ALA A 19 5.67 8.58 -5.40
CA ALA A 19 5.37 9.63 -4.43
C ALA A 19 5.35 11.02 -5.08
N LYS A 20 6.32 11.31 -5.97
CA LYS A 20 6.37 12.56 -6.75
C LYS A 20 5.17 12.71 -7.68
N GLY A 21 4.79 11.63 -8.37
CA GLY A 21 3.59 11.61 -9.21
C GLY A 21 2.32 11.91 -8.43
N LEU A 22 2.14 11.27 -7.26
CA LEU A 22 1.00 11.53 -6.39
C LEU A 22 1.01 12.95 -5.80
N ALA A 23 2.17 13.47 -5.39
CA ALA A 23 2.30 14.84 -4.92
C ALA A 23 1.88 15.85 -5.99
N TYR A 24 2.24 15.60 -7.25
CA TYR A 24 1.78 16.41 -8.38
C TYR A 24 0.27 16.34 -8.56
N LEU A 25 -0.35 15.17 -8.47
CA LEU A 25 -1.81 15.02 -8.59
C LEU A 25 -2.57 15.70 -7.45
N HIS A 26 -2.07 15.63 -6.22
CA HIS A 26 -2.73 16.18 -5.04
C HIS A 26 -2.53 17.70 -4.88
N TYR A 27 -1.35 18.21 -5.25
CA TYR A 27 -0.97 19.59 -4.96
C TYR A 27 -0.50 20.41 -6.16
N GLY A 28 0.03 19.76 -7.20
CA GLY A 28 0.55 20.41 -8.40
C GLY A 28 -0.51 20.79 -9.44
N VAL A 29 -1.71 20.21 -9.36
CA VAL A 29 -2.85 20.51 -10.25
C VAL A 29 -4.07 21.01 -9.47
N LYS A 30 -4.87 21.87 -10.12
CA LYS A 30 -6.09 22.45 -9.54
C LYS A 30 -7.27 22.27 -10.52
N PRO A 31 -8.39 21.66 -10.09
CA PRO A 31 -8.61 20.99 -8.80
C PRO A 31 -7.68 19.78 -8.61
N ALA A 32 -7.42 19.38 -7.36
CA ALA A 32 -6.61 18.21 -7.04
C ALA A 32 -7.23 16.94 -7.63
N ILE A 33 -6.41 15.98 -8.03
CA ILE A 33 -6.85 14.70 -8.62
C ILE A 33 -6.57 13.56 -7.66
N TYR A 34 -7.59 12.78 -7.32
CA TYR A 34 -7.49 11.54 -6.55
C TYR A 34 -7.58 10.35 -7.50
N HIS A 35 -6.58 9.48 -7.48
CA HIS A 35 -6.44 8.39 -8.44
C HIS A 35 -7.38 7.22 -8.16
N ARG A 36 -7.56 6.83 -6.89
CA ARG A 36 -8.45 5.75 -6.37
C ARG A 36 -8.06 4.31 -6.71
N ASP A 37 -6.99 4.09 -7.47
CA ASP A 37 -6.56 2.74 -7.87
C ASP A 37 -5.03 2.64 -7.99
N ILE A 38 -4.34 3.21 -7.00
CA ILE A 38 -2.89 3.04 -6.85
C ILE A 38 -2.64 1.59 -6.41
N LYS A 39 -1.89 0.87 -7.24
CA LYS A 39 -1.48 -0.52 -7.01
C LYS A 39 -0.28 -0.85 -7.87
N ALA A 40 0.46 -1.89 -7.50
CA ALA A 40 1.66 -2.33 -8.21
C ALA A 40 1.46 -2.51 -9.72
N THR A 41 0.30 -3.03 -10.16
CA THR A 41 0.00 -3.26 -11.58
C THR A 41 -0.29 -1.99 -12.39
N ASN A 42 -0.58 -0.88 -11.72
CA ASN A 42 -0.80 0.44 -12.32
C ASN A 42 0.45 1.35 -12.23
N ILE A 43 1.57 0.83 -11.71
CA ILE A 43 2.86 1.51 -11.74
C ILE A 43 3.69 0.94 -12.89
N LEU A 44 3.90 1.75 -13.91
CA LEU A 44 4.62 1.39 -15.13
C LEU A 44 6.08 1.84 -15.04
N LEU A 45 6.99 1.03 -15.59
CA LEU A 45 8.39 1.42 -15.73
C LEU A 45 8.69 1.70 -17.20
N ASP A 46 9.34 2.83 -17.47
CA ASP A 46 9.86 3.15 -18.81
C ASP A 46 11.25 2.53 -19.04
N ALA A 47 11.85 2.83 -20.21
CA ALA A 47 13.14 2.27 -20.61
C ALA A 47 14.29 2.66 -19.66
N ASP A 48 14.14 3.78 -18.96
CA ASP A 48 15.13 4.33 -18.03
C ASP A 48 14.85 3.88 -16.58
N MET A 49 13.98 2.89 -16.38
CA MET A 49 13.55 2.40 -15.06
C MET A 49 12.88 3.47 -14.18
N ARG A 50 12.29 4.50 -14.80
CA ARG A 50 11.52 5.53 -14.09
C ARG A 50 10.09 5.07 -13.94
N ALA A 51 9.53 5.25 -12.74
CA ALA A 51 8.17 4.82 -12.47
C ALA A 51 7.15 5.89 -12.83
N ARG A 52 6.01 5.47 -13.38
CA ARG A 52 4.89 6.34 -13.76
C ARG A 52 3.58 5.73 -13.30
N VAL A 53 2.74 6.55 -12.67
CA VAL A 53 1.37 6.18 -12.30
C VAL A 53 0.50 6.15 -13.56
N ALA A 54 -0.26 5.07 -13.75
CA ALA A 54 -1.14 4.86 -14.90
C ALA A 54 -2.54 4.42 -14.48
N ASP A 55 -3.46 4.37 -15.45
CA ASP A 55 -4.86 3.98 -15.30
C ASP A 55 -5.71 4.94 -14.43
N PHE A 56 -5.97 6.12 -14.99
CA PHE A 56 -6.83 7.14 -14.39
C PHE A 56 -8.33 6.88 -14.61
N GLY A 57 -8.74 5.68 -15.03
CA GLY A 57 -10.13 5.36 -15.35
C GLY A 57 -11.11 5.54 -14.17
N LEU A 58 -10.59 5.51 -12.94
CA LEU A 58 -11.37 5.74 -11.73
C LEU A 58 -11.18 7.13 -11.12
N ALA A 59 -10.27 7.95 -11.64
CA ALA A 59 -9.84 9.18 -11.01
C ALA A 59 -10.99 10.19 -10.78
N LYS A 60 -10.86 11.01 -9.74
CA LYS A 60 -11.82 12.05 -9.37
C LYS A 60 -11.12 13.36 -9.04
N GLN A 61 -11.73 14.47 -9.40
CA GLN A 61 -11.27 15.79 -9.00
C GLN A 61 -11.87 16.20 -7.65
N SER A 62 -11.07 16.86 -6.81
CA SER A 62 -11.52 17.50 -5.57
C SER A 62 -12.60 18.54 -5.84
N ARG A 63 -13.50 18.76 -4.88
CA ARG A 63 -14.48 19.84 -4.91
C ARG A 63 -14.10 20.90 -3.89
N GLU A 64 -14.20 22.16 -4.29
CA GLU A 64 -13.91 23.29 -3.41
C GLU A 64 -14.86 23.30 -2.21
N GLY A 65 -14.33 23.63 -1.02
CA GLY A 65 -15.10 23.69 0.23
C GLY A 65 -15.50 22.35 0.84
N GLN A 66 -15.07 21.20 0.28
CA GLN A 66 -15.38 19.87 0.83
C GLN A 66 -14.14 19.19 1.42
N SER A 67 -14.27 18.66 2.65
CA SER A 67 -13.20 17.91 3.32
C SER A 67 -12.99 16.50 2.74
N HIS A 68 -14.01 15.96 2.07
CA HIS A 68 -13.99 14.65 1.41
C HIS A 68 -15.03 14.61 0.29
N LEU A 69 -14.88 13.66 -0.62
CA LEU A 69 -15.88 13.32 -1.63
C LEU A 69 -16.62 12.05 -1.21
N THR A 70 -17.91 12.14 -0.95
CA THR A 70 -18.75 10.95 -0.78
C THR A 70 -19.06 10.36 -2.15
N THR A 71 -18.58 9.16 -2.42
CA THR A 71 -18.77 8.52 -3.74
C THR A 71 -18.85 7.00 -3.63
N ARG A 72 -19.40 6.35 -4.66
CA ARG A 72 -19.42 4.89 -4.75
C ARG A 72 -17.99 4.36 -4.64
N VAL A 73 -17.80 3.35 -3.79
CA VAL A 73 -16.52 2.66 -3.63
C VAL A 73 -16.13 2.01 -4.95
N ALA A 74 -14.93 2.32 -5.42
CA ALA A 74 -14.28 1.65 -6.55
C ALA A 74 -12.77 1.65 -6.34
N GLY A 75 -12.10 0.62 -6.82
CA GLY A 75 -10.67 0.39 -6.65
C GLY A 75 -10.39 -1.09 -6.39
N THR A 76 -9.14 -1.42 -6.07
CA THR A 76 -8.70 -2.81 -5.93
C THR A 76 -8.67 -3.24 -4.45
N HIS A 77 -9.30 -4.38 -4.15
CA HIS A 77 -9.24 -4.99 -2.81
C HIS A 77 -7.80 -5.23 -2.37
N GLY A 78 -7.50 -4.96 -1.10
CA GLY A 78 -6.13 -4.99 -0.54
C GLY A 78 -5.42 -3.63 -0.60
N TYR A 79 -5.85 -2.71 -1.46
CA TYR A 79 -5.30 -1.35 -1.57
C TYR A 79 -6.28 -0.28 -1.08
N LEU A 80 -7.57 -0.61 -0.97
CA LEU A 80 -8.60 0.34 -0.54
C LEU A 80 -8.40 0.78 0.92
N ALA A 81 -8.39 2.09 1.13
CA ALA A 81 -8.37 2.67 2.46
C ALA A 81 -9.63 2.29 3.26
N PRO A 82 -9.53 1.95 4.56
CA PRO A 82 -10.67 1.46 5.34
C PRO A 82 -11.87 2.42 5.38
N GLU A 83 -11.63 3.71 5.58
CA GLU A 83 -12.69 4.74 5.62
C GLU A 83 -13.40 4.88 4.28
N TYR A 84 -12.66 4.70 3.18
CA TYR A 84 -13.21 4.78 1.85
C TYR A 84 -14.03 3.53 1.53
N ALA A 85 -13.54 2.35 1.92
CA ALA A 85 -14.25 1.09 1.74
C ALA A 85 -15.55 1.02 2.58
N LEU A 86 -15.53 1.54 3.81
CA LEU A 86 -16.66 1.47 4.73
C LEU A 86 -17.70 2.56 4.49
N TYR A 87 -17.26 3.80 4.23
CA TYR A 87 -18.14 4.98 4.23
C TYR A 87 -18.21 5.69 2.88
N GLY A 88 -17.44 5.24 1.87
CA GLY A 88 -17.34 5.94 0.58
C GLY A 88 -16.68 7.31 0.68
N GLN A 89 -16.00 7.61 1.79
CA GLN A 89 -15.32 8.88 2.03
C GLN A 89 -13.97 8.90 1.32
N LEU A 90 -13.92 9.55 0.16
CA LEU A 90 -12.71 9.69 -0.63
C LEU A 90 -11.98 10.98 -0.30
N THR A 91 -10.69 10.87 0.02
CA THR A 91 -9.76 11.99 0.22
C THR A 91 -8.44 11.69 -0.47
N GLU A 92 -7.52 12.66 -0.50
CA GLU A 92 -6.14 12.44 -0.91
C GLU A 92 -5.45 11.37 -0.03
N LYS A 93 -5.84 11.25 1.25
CA LYS A 93 -5.33 10.22 2.17
C LYS A 93 -5.75 8.80 1.80
N SER A 94 -6.75 8.63 0.94
CA SER A 94 -7.13 7.32 0.41
C SER A 94 -6.10 6.81 -0.62
N ASP A 95 -5.55 7.71 -1.44
CA ASP A 95 -4.42 7.40 -2.32
C ASP A 95 -3.13 7.17 -1.51
N VAL A 96 -2.91 7.94 -0.44
CA VAL A 96 -1.75 7.74 0.46
C VAL A 96 -1.76 6.34 1.10
N TYR A 97 -2.92 5.86 1.53
CA TYR A 97 -3.05 4.48 2.03
C TYR A 97 -2.62 3.46 0.98
N SER A 98 -3.17 3.60 -0.23
CA SER A 98 -2.88 2.72 -1.37
C SER A 98 -1.39 2.76 -1.74
N PHE A 99 -0.77 3.94 -1.70
CA PHE A 99 0.67 4.12 -1.86
C PHE A 99 1.47 3.39 -0.78
N GLY A 100 1.06 3.50 0.49
CA GLY A 100 1.67 2.76 1.59
C GLY A 100 1.66 1.25 1.34
N VAL A 101 0.55 0.69 0.84
CA VAL A 101 0.47 -0.72 0.44
C VAL A 101 1.50 -1.05 -0.64
N VAL A 102 1.62 -0.22 -1.69
CA VAL A 102 2.62 -0.41 -2.75
C VAL A 102 4.05 -0.36 -2.21
N VAL A 103 4.36 0.57 -1.30
CA VAL A 103 5.66 0.63 -0.63
C VAL A 103 5.94 -0.67 0.11
N LEU A 104 4.97 -1.19 0.88
CA LEU A 104 5.13 -2.44 1.60
C LEU A 104 5.31 -3.64 0.67
N GLU A 105 4.59 -3.72 -0.45
CA GLU A 105 4.82 -4.77 -1.43
C GLU A 105 6.27 -4.73 -1.94
N ILE A 106 6.73 -3.54 -2.34
CA ILE A 106 8.08 -3.33 -2.87
C ILE A 106 9.14 -3.63 -1.81
N MET A 107 8.96 -3.25 -0.55
CA MET A 107 9.97 -3.47 0.50
C MET A 107 10.02 -4.91 0.98
N CYS A 108 8.87 -5.57 1.05
CA CYS A 108 8.74 -6.86 1.71
C CYS A 108 8.81 -8.06 0.76
N GLY A 109 8.66 -7.84 -0.55
CA GLY A 109 8.69 -8.97 -1.49
C GLY A 109 7.42 -9.84 -1.38
N ARG A 110 6.27 -9.25 -1.01
CA ARG A 110 5.00 -9.96 -0.76
C ARG A 110 3.85 -9.24 -1.43
N LYS A 111 2.80 -9.99 -1.77
CA LYS A 111 1.54 -9.46 -2.31
C LYS A 111 0.74 -8.71 -1.24
N ALA A 112 0.03 -7.67 -1.65
CA ALA A 112 -0.83 -6.86 -0.78
C ALA A 112 -1.87 -7.68 -0.02
N LEU A 113 -2.46 -8.66 -0.70
CA LEU A 113 -3.44 -9.60 -0.16
C LEU A 113 -2.98 -11.02 -0.47
N ASP A 114 -2.61 -11.78 0.56
CA ASP A 114 -2.27 -13.19 0.43
C ASP A 114 -3.47 -14.07 0.78
N LEU A 115 -4.02 -14.73 -0.25
CA LEU A 115 -5.11 -15.69 -0.16
C LEU A 115 -4.61 -17.15 -0.11
N SER A 116 -3.30 -17.37 -0.23
CA SER A 116 -2.69 -18.71 -0.31
C SER A 116 -2.29 -19.28 1.04
N SER A 117 -2.29 -18.44 2.08
CA SER A 117 -2.12 -18.87 3.47
C SER A 117 -3.20 -19.88 3.84
N ARG A 118 -2.79 -21.05 4.34
CA ARG A 118 -3.69 -22.07 4.94
C ARG A 118 -4.41 -21.58 6.21
N SER A 119 -4.19 -20.33 6.62
CA SER A 119 -4.95 -19.65 7.66
C SER A 119 -6.34 -19.27 7.13
N PRO A 120 -7.43 -19.44 7.91
CA PRO A 120 -8.79 -19.06 7.53
C PRO A 120 -8.99 -17.56 7.24
N ARG A 121 -7.97 -16.72 7.46
CA ARG A 121 -8.04 -15.27 7.27
C ARG A 121 -7.02 -14.85 6.21
N ALA A 122 -7.52 -14.21 5.15
CA ALA A 122 -6.68 -13.46 4.23
C ALA A 122 -5.84 -12.46 5.04
N PHE A 123 -4.53 -12.46 4.82
CA PHE A 123 -3.62 -11.65 5.62
C PHE A 123 -3.13 -10.47 4.80
N LEU A 124 -3.51 -9.26 5.21
CA LEU A 124 -3.07 -8.04 4.56
C LEU A 124 -1.60 -7.78 4.89
N ILE A 125 -0.84 -7.36 3.89
CA ILE A 125 0.57 -6.99 4.08
C ILE A 125 0.74 -5.87 5.12
N THR A 126 -0.26 -5.00 5.23
CA THR A 126 -0.27 -3.88 6.17
C THR A 126 -0.28 -4.34 7.62
N ASP A 127 -1.11 -5.34 7.96
CA ASP A 127 -1.19 -5.92 9.30
C ASP A 127 0.09 -6.69 9.66
N TRP A 128 0.58 -7.47 8.71
CA TRP A 128 1.82 -8.19 8.87
C TRP A 128 3.02 -7.27 9.14
N ALA A 129 3.26 -6.30 8.26
CA ALA A 129 4.44 -5.44 8.34
C ALA A 129 4.43 -4.64 9.65
N TRP A 130 3.26 -4.14 10.07
CA TRP A 130 3.11 -3.47 11.36
C TRP A 130 3.43 -4.41 12.52
N SER A 131 2.93 -5.65 12.51
CA SER A 131 3.23 -6.64 13.57
C SER A 131 4.72 -6.97 13.67
N MET A 132 5.42 -7.08 12.54
CA MET A 132 6.86 -7.33 12.49
C MET A 132 7.64 -6.17 13.12
N VAL A 133 7.30 -4.93 12.77
CA VAL A 133 7.95 -3.74 13.34
C VAL A 133 7.66 -3.60 14.84
N LYS A 134 6.42 -3.83 15.28
CA LYS A 134 6.07 -3.80 16.71
C LYS A 134 6.77 -4.88 17.52
N ALA A 135 7.13 -6.01 16.90
CA ALA A 135 7.91 -7.07 17.52
C ALA A 135 9.43 -6.80 17.50
N GLY A 136 9.89 -5.64 16.99
CA GLY A 136 11.32 -5.33 16.85
C GLY A 136 12.01 -6.07 15.70
N LYS A 137 11.24 -6.62 14.75
CA LYS A 137 11.69 -7.46 13.64
C LYS A 137 11.60 -6.77 12.28
N ALA A 138 11.87 -5.47 12.24
CA ALA A 138 11.77 -4.66 11.02
C ALA A 138 12.67 -5.20 9.89
N GLU A 139 13.90 -5.61 10.23
CA GLU A 139 14.85 -6.16 9.25
C GLU A 139 14.35 -7.48 8.63
N GLU A 140 13.73 -8.36 9.42
CA GLU A 140 13.15 -9.62 8.95
C GLU A 140 11.93 -9.41 8.02
N ALA A 141 11.30 -8.24 8.07
CA ALA A 141 10.19 -7.92 7.17
C ALA A 141 10.66 -7.54 5.76
N LEU A 142 11.94 -7.18 5.58
CA LEU A 142 12.50 -6.80 4.29
C LEU A 142 12.69 -8.02 3.38
N ASP A 143 12.50 -7.81 2.08
CA ASP A 143 12.77 -8.83 1.06
C ASP A 143 14.23 -9.30 1.14
N ALA A 144 14.44 -10.61 1.18
CA ALA A 144 15.77 -11.21 1.29
C ALA A 144 16.74 -10.80 0.15
N SER A 145 16.22 -10.43 -1.03
CA SER A 145 17.04 -9.91 -2.13
C SER A 145 17.61 -8.52 -1.85
N LEU A 146 16.94 -7.70 -1.04
CA LEU A 146 17.46 -6.39 -0.61
C LEU A 146 18.62 -6.52 0.37
N VAL A 147 18.57 -7.54 1.24
CA VAL A 147 19.61 -7.78 2.25
C VAL A 147 20.90 -8.34 1.63
N LYS A 148 20.79 -9.08 0.52
CA LYS A 148 21.92 -9.70 -0.18
C LYS A 148 22.65 -8.76 -1.13
N ASP A 149 21.97 -7.76 -1.69
CA ASP A 149 22.53 -6.76 -2.62
C ASP A 149 23.27 -5.61 -1.89
N GLY A 150 23.44 -5.69 -0.57
CA GLY A 150 24.16 -4.71 0.25
C GLY A 150 25.67 -4.73 0.01
N ASP A 151 26.11 -4.26 -1.14
CA ASP A 151 27.53 -4.14 -1.47
C ASP A 151 28.19 -2.99 -0.68
N SER A 152 29.43 -3.22 -0.26
CA SER A 152 30.10 -2.60 0.91
C SER A 152 30.63 -1.16 0.70
N SER A 153 29.90 -0.30 -0.01
CA SER A 153 30.34 1.04 -0.35
C SER A 153 29.37 2.13 0.16
N ASN A 154 29.64 2.60 1.38
CA ASN A 154 29.10 3.79 2.05
C ASN A 154 27.62 3.82 2.52
N SER A 155 27.44 4.36 3.74
CA SER A 155 26.19 4.70 4.46
C SER A 155 25.21 3.54 4.72
N ASN A 156 24.85 3.31 5.99
CA ASN A 156 24.03 2.19 6.48
C ASN A 156 22.76 1.96 5.62
N PRO A 157 22.79 1.03 4.63
CA PRO A 157 21.69 0.87 3.68
C PRO A 157 20.45 0.28 4.37
N LYS A 158 20.66 -0.48 5.45
CA LYS A 158 19.60 -1.08 6.26
C LYS A 158 18.74 -0.03 6.96
N ALA A 159 19.35 0.98 7.58
CA ALA A 159 18.61 2.07 8.22
C ALA A 159 17.74 2.85 7.21
N ILE A 160 18.24 3.04 5.99
CA ILE A 160 17.48 3.69 4.91
C ILE A 160 16.34 2.78 4.42
N MET A 161 16.58 1.47 4.26
CA MET A 161 15.52 0.52 3.91
C MET A 161 14.43 0.45 4.98
N GLU A 162 14.81 0.40 6.24
CA GLU A 162 13.88 0.43 7.38
C GLU A 162 13.05 1.71 7.36
N ARG A 163 13.66 2.86 7.10
CA ARG A 163 12.94 4.13 6.93
C ARG A 163 11.83 4.04 5.87
N PHE A 164 12.08 3.40 4.73
CA PHE A 164 11.07 3.20 3.69
C PHE A 164 9.95 2.26 4.15
N LEU A 165 10.29 1.19 4.87
CA LEU A 165 9.31 0.29 5.49
C LEU A 165 8.40 1.05 6.48
N LEU A 166 8.99 1.85 7.37
CA LEU A 166 8.28 2.64 8.38
C LEU A 166 7.34 3.68 7.74
N VAL A 167 7.81 4.40 6.71
CA VAL A 167 6.94 5.34 5.96
C VAL A 167 5.79 4.60 5.27
N GLY A 168 6.04 3.41 4.71
CA GLY A 168 4.99 2.57 4.14
C GLY A 168 3.90 2.21 5.17
N ILE A 169 4.32 1.84 6.40
CA ILE A 169 3.40 1.55 7.51
C ILE A 169 2.59 2.78 7.94
N LEU A 170 3.23 3.95 8.04
CA LEU A 170 2.54 5.21 8.37
C LEU A 170 1.54 5.62 7.30
N CYS A 171 1.92 5.52 6.01
CA CYS A 171 1.03 5.80 4.90
C CYS A 171 -0.18 4.86 4.90
N ALA A 172 0.03 3.57 5.19
CA ALA A 172 -1.01 2.55 5.27
C ALA A 172 -1.67 2.43 6.66
N HIS A 173 -1.60 3.46 7.50
CA HIS A 173 -2.21 3.40 8.83
C HIS A 173 -3.74 3.38 8.74
N VAL A 174 -4.42 2.62 9.60
CA VAL A 174 -5.89 2.48 9.56
C VAL A 174 -6.61 3.78 9.91
N MET A 175 -6.04 4.58 10.83
CA MET A 175 -6.55 5.91 11.17
C MET A 175 -6.04 6.97 10.18
N VAL A 176 -6.97 7.62 9.47
CA VAL A 176 -6.68 8.66 8.47
C VAL A 176 -5.85 9.81 9.03
N ALA A 177 -6.15 10.23 10.26
CA ALA A 177 -5.47 11.34 10.93
C ALA A 177 -3.98 11.08 11.18
N LEU A 178 -3.57 9.81 11.28
CA LEU A 178 -2.18 9.43 11.52
C LEU A 178 -1.39 9.20 10.22
N ARG A 179 -2.06 9.22 9.06
CA ARG A 179 -1.37 9.16 7.77
C ARG A 179 -0.74 10.52 7.47
N PRO A 180 0.53 10.56 7.02
CA PRO A 180 1.11 11.79 6.51
C PRO A 180 0.37 12.25 5.24
N THR A 181 0.61 13.49 4.81
CA THR A 181 0.34 13.85 3.42
C THR A 181 1.34 13.15 2.50
N ILE A 182 1.05 13.01 1.20
CA ILE A 182 2.05 12.42 0.29
C ILE A 182 3.31 13.29 0.20
N SER A 183 3.19 14.62 0.35
CA SER A 183 4.32 15.54 0.39
C SER A 183 5.19 15.33 1.63
N ASP A 184 4.58 15.12 2.80
CA ASP A 184 5.33 14.81 4.03
C ASP A 184 5.96 13.41 3.95
N ALA A 185 5.24 12.42 3.41
CA ALA A 185 5.79 11.09 3.15
C ALA A 185 6.99 11.14 2.21
N LEU A 186 6.94 11.97 1.15
CA LEU A 186 8.06 12.15 0.23
C LEU A 186 9.29 12.74 0.95
N LYS A 187 9.12 13.80 1.74
CA LYS A 187 10.21 14.37 2.56
C LYS A 187 10.79 13.37 3.53
N MET A 188 9.93 12.55 4.16
CA MET A 188 10.38 11.43 4.98
C MET A 188 11.20 10.45 4.15
N LEU A 189 10.75 10.03 2.96
CA LEU A 189 11.53 9.09 2.11
C LEU A 189 12.86 9.67 1.62
N GLU A 190 12.93 10.98 1.36
CA GLU A 190 14.13 11.67 0.87
C GLU A 190 15.16 11.91 1.98
N GLY A 191 14.74 11.89 3.26
CA GLY A 191 15.63 12.12 4.40
C GLY A 191 15.47 13.49 5.04
N ASP A 192 14.59 14.34 4.51
CA ASP A 192 14.45 15.74 4.90
C ASP A 192 13.74 15.93 6.26
N VAL A 193 12.90 14.97 6.65
CA VAL A 193 12.11 15.02 7.89
C VAL A 193 12.14 13.67 8.59
N GLU A 194 12.35 13.64 9.90
CA GLU A 194 12.37 12.38 10.64
C GLU A 194 11.05 11.60 10.59
N VAL A 195 11.17 10.27 10.60
CA VAL A 195 10.01 9.38 10.64
C VAL A 195 9.56 9.26 12.10
N PRO A 196 8.31 9.60 12.44
CA PRO A 196 7.83 9.44 13.81
C PRO A 196 7.74 7.96 14.20
N ALA A 197 7.72 7.70 15.51
CA ALA A 197 7.45 6.35 16.00
C ALA A 197 6.12 5.83 15.45
N ILE A 198 6.09 4.56 15.05
CA ILE A 198 4.90 3.95 14.47
C ILE A 198 3.79 3.89 15.53
N PRO A 199 2.64 4.53 15.30
CA PRO A 199 1.54 4.52 16.24
C PRO A 199 0.90 3.13 16.33
N ASP A 200 0.26 2.90 17.47
CA ASP A 200 -0.52 1.68 17.67
C ASP A 200 -1.82 1.71 16.88
N ARG A 201 -2.24 0.54 16.38
CA ARG A 201 -3.51 0.38 15.70
C ARG A 201 -4.63 0.17 16.71
N PRO A 202 -5.81 0.75 16.50
CA PRO A 202 -7.00 0.41 17.28
C PRO A 202 -7.26 -1.09 17.25
N VAL A 203 -7.61 -1.65 18.40
CA VAL A 203 -8.03 -3.05 18.49
C VAL A 203 -9.35 -3.20 17.69
N PRO A 204 -9.48 -4.20 16.80
CA PRO A 204 -10.74 -4.43 16.11
C PRO A 204 -11.87 -4.64 17.14
N LEU A 205 -13.03 -4.00 16.93
CA LEU A 205 -14.21 -4.12 17.80
C LEU A 205 -14.90 -5.50 17.74
N GLY A 206 -14.18 -6.55 17.32
CA GLY A 206 -14.67 -7.91 17.18
C GLY A 206 -13.71 -8.92 17.84
N HIS A 207 -14.07 -9.31 19.06
CA HIS A 207 -13.54 -10.38 19.91
C HIS A 207 -12.07 -10.35 20.37
N PRO A 208 -11.82 -10.35 21.70
CA PRO A 208 -10.52 -10.68 22.26
C PRO A 208 -10.31 -12.20 22.12
N SER A 209 -9.37 -12.60 21.28
CA SER A 209 -8.79 -13.95 21.32
C SER A 209 -7.26 -13.87 21.31
N PHE A 210 -6.76 -12.89 22.06
CA PHE A 210 -5.43 -12.90 22.62
C PHE A 210 -5.62 -12.55 24.09
N LEU A 211 -5.94 -13.58 24.89
CA LEU A 211 -5.62 -13.76 26.31
C LEU A 211 -6.58 -14.83 26.90
N THR A 212 -5.96 -15.92 27.36
CA THR A 212 -6.42 -16.91 28.36
C THR A 212 -7.41 -18.01 27.96
N ASP A 213 -7.09 -19.20 28.49
CA ASP A 213 -7.70 -20.51 28.35
C ASP A 213 -9.19 -20.60 28.72
N GLY A 214 -9.87 -21.57 28.09
CA GLY A 214 -11.00 -22.32 28.67
C GLY A 214 -12.35 -21.60 28.77
N ASN A 215 -13.20 -21.72 27.76
CA ASN A 215 -14.45 -22.49 27.86
C ASN A 215 -15.32 -22.37 26.60
N THR A 216 -15.93 -23.50 26.29
CA THR A 216 -16.92 -23.81 25.25
C THR A 216 -18.16 -22.91 25.32
N PHE A 217 -18.54 -22.27 24.21
CA PHE A 217 -19.96 -21.99 23.92
C PHE A 217 -20.22 -21.99 22.41
N SER A 218 -21.17 -22.84 22.02
CA SER A 218 -21.65 -23.07 20.66
C SER A 218 -22.68 -22.02 20.25
N ILE A 219 -22.62 -21.53 19.00
CA ILE A 219 -23.71 -20.78 18.37
C ILE A 219 -23.93 -21.33 16.95
N SER A 220 -25.18 -21.72 16.68
CA SER A 220 -25.68 -22.31 15.44
C SER A 220 -25.76 -21.30 14.28
N PRO A 221 -25.75 -21.77 13.00
CA PRO A 221 -25.65 -20.89 11.83
C PRO A 221 -27.02 -20.48 11.30
N ALA A 222 -27.12 -19.25 10.77
CA ALA A 222 -28.28 -18.85 9.97
C ALA A 222 -27.92 -17.88 8.84
N LEU A 223 -28.33 -18.30 7.64
CA LEU A 223 -28.79 -17.51 6.48
C LEU A 223 -27.74 -16.96 5.49
N SER A 224 -27.46 -17.83 4.52
CA SER A 224 -26.96 -17.57 3.18
C SER A 224 -27.98 -16.82 2.30
N GLY A 225 -27.51 -15.74 1.65
CA GLY A 225 -28.16 -15.08 0.51
C GLY A 225 -27.29 -15.13 -0.76
N PRO A 226 -27.86 -15.01 -1.98
CA PRO A 226 -27.30 -15.60 -3.20
C PRO A 226 -26.26 -14.75 -3.94
N LYS A 227 -25.40 -15.47 -4.70
CA LYS A 227 -24.36 -14.98 -5.61
C LYS A 227 -24.96 -14.38 -6.89
N LEU A 228 -24.34 -13.32 -7.42
CA LEU A 228 -24.57 -12.81 -8.77
C LEU A 228 -23.25 -12.81 -9.57
N HIS A 229 -23.35 -13.20 -10.83
CA HIS A 229 -22.27 -13.60 -11.73
C HIS A 229 -22.49 -12.92 -13.09
N THR A 230 -21.49 -12.23 -13.62
CA THR A 230 -21.25 -11.91 -15.06
C THR A 230 -19.98 -11.06 -15.10
N GLY A 231 -19.01 -11.22 -16.00
CA GLY A 231 -19.03 -11.72 -17.37
C GLY A 231 -18.29 -10.69 -18.24
N ASP A 232 -17.29 -11.15 -18.99
CA ASP A 232 -16.18 -10.40 -19.61
C ASP A 232 -16.50 -9.30 -20.64
N MET A 233 -15.45 -8.51 -20.97
CA MET A 233 -14.94 -8.13 -22.33
C MET A 233 -14.45 -6.66 -22.37
N LEU A 234 -13.44 -6.20 -23.13
CA LEU A 234 -12.21 -6.68 -23.77
C LEU A 234 -11.57 -5.44 -24.47
N ARG A 235 -10.24 -5.25 -24.39
CA ARG A 235 -9.28 -4.64 -25.38
C ARG A 235 -9.49 -3.16 -25.81
N ARG A 236 -8.50 -2.34 -26.21
CA ARG A 236 -7.05 -2.42 -26.50
C ARG A 236 -6.52 -0.96 -26.57
N GLY A 237 -5.29 -0.72 -26.14
CA GLY A 237 -4.50 0.48 -26.44
C GLY A 237 -3.04 0.22 -26.07
N VAL A 238 -2.15 0.16 -27.06
CA VAL A 238 -0.79 -0.38 -26.92
C VAL A 238 0.15 0.66 -26.32
N LEU A 239 0.43 0.52 -25.03
CA LEU A 239 1.66 1.02 -24.41
C LEU A 239 2.56 -0.19 -24.19
N LYS A 240 3.78 -0.18 -24.74
CA LYS A 240 4.77 -1.23 -24.49
C LYS A 240 5.20 -1.17 -23.02
N CYS A 241 4.45 -1.86 -22.17
CA CYS A 241 4.69 -1.97 -20.73
C CYS A 241 5.65 -3.12 -20.43
N VAL A 242 6.79 -2.82 -19.80
CA VAL A 242 7.51 -3.83 -19.05
C VAL A 242 6.79 -3.98 -17.70
N LYS A 243 5.97 -5.03 -17.55
CA LYS A 243 5.38 -5.42 -16.27
C LYS A 243 6.49 -5.92 -15.32
N ALA A 244 7.07 -5.01 -14.54
CA ALA A 244 8.12 -5.32 -13.58
C ALA A 244 7.56 -5.71 -12.19
N LEU A 245 6.47 -5.08 -11.73
CA LEU A 245 5.96 -5.27 -10.35
C LEU A 245 4.96 -6.42 -10.18
N SER A 246 4.80 -7.28 -11.18
CA SER A 246 3.87 -8.44 -11.11
C SER A 246 4.54 -9.74 -10.64
N SER A 247 5.79 -9.65 -10.19
CA SER A 247 6.60 -10.78 -9.71
C SER A 247 7.17 -10.53 -8.32
N VAL A 248 6.51 -9.66 -7.55
CA VAL A 248 6.63 -9.61 -6.10
C VAL A 248 5.68 -10.63 -5.49
#